data_AF-A0A949P330-F1
#
_entry.id   AF-A0A949P330-F1
#
_cell.length_a   1.000
_cell.length_b   1.000
_cell.length_c   1.000
_cell.angle_alpha   90.00
_cell.angle_beta   90.00
_cell.angle_gamma   90.00
#
_symmetry.space_group_name_H-M   'P 1'
#
loop_
_entity.id
_entity.type
_entity.pdbx_description
1 polymer ?
#
loop_
_entity_poly.entity_id
_entity_poly.type
_entity_poly.pdbx_seq_one_letter_code
_entity_poly.pdbx_strand_id
1 'polypeptide(L)'
;MNQFTLTKVLDLFSFVALMSMLSTGVFLKITLPPRSGGDQVWGLSRHEWGDIHFYLSVIFLLLMSAHLLVHAKFIKSVIIGKAPTGKYYRIVAGIIGVIALIALTFSPVISPVTDVQRGQQHFHNR
;
A
#
# COMPACT_ATOMS: atom_id res chain seq x y z
N MET A 1 0.06 24.98 -13.13
CA MET A 1 -0.74 23.73 -13.16
C MET A 1 -2.19 24.06 -12.88
N ASN A 2 -3.13 23.50 -13.65
CA ASN A 2 -4.56 23.67 -13.37
C ASN A 2 -4.94 22.92 -12.08
N GLN A 3 -5.81 23.51 -11.26
CA GLN A 3 -6.34 22.90 -10.02
C GLN A 3 -6.87 21.49 -10.25
N PHE A 4 -7.54 21.27 -11.38
CA PHE A 4 -8.05 19.96 -11.81
C PHE A 4 -6.95 18.91 -12.02
N THR A 5 -5.79 19.30 -12.54
CA THR A 5 -4.64 18.40 -12.73
C THR A 5 -4.05 18.03 -11.37
N LEU A 6 -3.95 18.99 -10.45
CA LEU A 6 -3.45 18.75 -9.09
C LEU A 6 -4.32 17.76 -8.33
N THR A 7 -5.65 17.93 -8.34
CA THR A 7 -6.57 17.00 -7.66
C THR A 7 -6.45 15.58 -8.21
N LYS A 8 -6.40 15.41 -9.53
CA LYS A 8 -6.25 14.09 -10.16
C LYS A 8 -4.94 13.40 -9.78
N VAL A 9 -3.84 14.16 -9.81
CA VAL A 9 -2.52 13.63 -9.49
C VAL A 9 -2.47 13.23 -8.02
N LEU A 10 -2.99 14.08 -7.13
CA LEU A 10 -3.07 13.78 -5.70
C LEU A 10 -3.91 12.53 -5.42
N ASP A 11 -5.06 12.39 -6.07
CA ASP A 11 -5.93 11.22 -5.92
C ASP A 11 -5.23 9.93 -6.39
N LEU A 12 -4.51 9.99 -7.51
CA LEU A 12 -3.73 8.86 -8.02
C LEU A 12 -2.63 8.46 -7.03
N PHE A 13 -1.85 9.43 -6.53
CA PHE A 13 -0.77 9.14 -5.57
C PHE A 13 -1.32 8.63 -4.23
N SER A 14 -2.39 9.22 -3.71
CA SER A 14 -3.06 8.74 -2.49
C SER A 14 -3.58 7.31 -2.65
N PHE A 15 -4.11 6.98 -3.83
CA PHE A 15 -4.60 5.64 -4.13
C PHE A 15 -3.46 4.61 -4.23
N VAL A 16 -2.36 4.95 -4.91
CA VAL A 16 -1.17 4.09 -4.97
C VAL A 16 -0.59 3.88 -3.56
N ALA A 17 -0.46 4.95 -2.77
CA ALA A 17 0.05 4.87 -1.40
C ALA A 17 -0.82 3.98 -0.50
N LEU A 18 -2.15 4.06 -0.63
CA LEU A 18 -3.07 3.16 0.07
C LEU A 18 -2.81 1.69 -0.29
N MET A 19 -2.66 1.38 -1.56
CA MET A 19 -2.44 0.01 -2.03
C MET A 19 -1.09 -0.55 -1.57
N SER A 20 -0.03 0.25 -1.65
CA SER A 20 1.29 -0.10 -1.11
C SER A 20 1.24 -0.36 0.40
N MET A 21 0.49 0.46 1.14
CA MET A 21 0.28 0.29 2.58
C MET A 21 -0.43 -1.02 2.93
N LEU A 22 -1.54 -1.32 2.24
CA LEU A 22 -2.28 -2.56 2.47
C LEU A 22 -1.43 -3.79 2.14
N SER A 23 -0.72 -3.76 1.02
CA SER A 23 0.15 -4.86 0.61
C SER A 23 1.27 -5.13 1.60
N THR A 24 2.05 -4.11 1.95
CA THR A 24 3.17 -4.27 2.89
C THR A 24 2.70 -4.69 4.28
N GLY A 25 1.53 -4.21 4.73
CA GLY A 25 0.92 -4.63 5.99
C GLY A 25 0.46 -6.10 5.98
N VAL A 26 -0.18 -6.55 4.89
CA VAL A 26 -0.57 -7.96 4.72
C VAL A 26 0.65 -8.86 4.59
N PHE A 27 1.65 -8.42 3.84
CA PHE A 27 2.93 -9.12 3.66
C PHE A 27 3.66 -9.35 4.99
N LEU A 28 3.79 -8.32 5.83
CA LEU A 28 4.41 -8.43 7.16
C LEU A 28 3.61 -9.31 8.14
N LYS A 29 2.32 -9.53 7.88
CA LYS A 29 1.46 -10.39 8.70
C LYS A 29 1.53 -11.85 8.27
N ILE A 30 1.56 -12.11 6.96
CA ILE A 30 1.44 -13.46 6.40
C ILE A 30 2.82 -14.07 6.09
N THR A 31 3.71 -13.32 5.42
CA THR A 31 4.98 -13.84 4.92
C THR A 31 6.08 -13.83 5.99
N LEU A 32 6.09 -12.81 6.86
CA LEU A 32 7.06 -12.67 7.95
C LEU A 32 6.35 -12.56 9.32
N PRO A 33 5.67 -13.62 9.79
CA PRO A 33 4.97 -13.58 11.07
C PRO A 33 5.94 -13.33 12.25
N PRO A 34 5.46 -12.75 13.36
CA PRO A 34 6.29 -12.56 14.55
C PRO A 34 6.82 -13.92 15.05
N ARG A 35 8.12 -13.97 15.39
CA ARG A 35 8.94 -15.19 15.67
C ARG A 35 9.46 -15.97 14.45
N SER A 36 9.56 -15.38 13.26
CA SER A 36 10.15 -16.05 12.07
C SER A 36 11.65 -16.37 12.14
N GLY A 37 12.32 -16.15 13.28
CA GLY A 37 13.62 -16.77 13.58
C GLY A 37 14.80 -16.45 12.65
N GLY A 38 14.70 -15.43 11.80
CA GLY A 38 15.72 -15.09 10.80
C GLY A 38 15.25 -15.16 9.34
N ASP A 39 13.98 -15.45 9.10
CA ASP A 39 13.40 -15.39 7.76
C ASP A 39 13.59 -14.00 7.12
N GLN A 40 14.02 -14.01 5.86
CA GLN A 40 14.22 -12.85 5.04
C GLN A 40 13.48 -13.00 3.72
N VAL A 41 13.02 -11.87 3.19
CA VAL A 41 12.47 -11.78 1.84
C VAL A 41 13.26 -10.70 1.11
N TRP A 42 13.82 -11.07 -0.04
CA TRP A 42 14.75 -10.21 -0.80
C TRP A 42 15.96 -9.73 0.02
N GLY A 43 16.43 -10.57 0.94
CA GLY A 43 17.56 -10.23 1.83
C GLY A 43 17.21 -9.25 2.96
N LEU A 44 15.93 -8.85 3.05
CA LEU A 44 15.45 -7.96 4.11
C LEU A 44 14.69 -8.75 5.17
N SER A 45 15.03 -8.46 6.42
CA SER A 45 14.37 -9.00 7.60
C SER A 45 12.99 -8.39 7.82
N ARG A 46 12.21 -9.00 8.73
CA ARG A 46 10.94 -8.42 9.20
C ARG A 46 11.08 -6.99 9.71
N HIS A 47 12.22 -6.65 10.33
CA HIS A 47 12.45 -5.30 10.85
C HIS A 47 12.57 -4.28 9.72
N GLU A 48 13.40 -4.57 8.73
CA GLU A 48 13.65 -3.66 7.61
C GLU A 48 12.39 -3.48 6.74
N TRP A 49 11.64 -4.56 6.51
CA TRP A 49 10.31 -4.46 5.90
C TRP A 49 9.32 -3.66 6.75
N GLY A 50 9.44 -3.74 8.08
CA GLY A 50 8.72 -2.92 9.04
C GLY A 50 9.03 -1.44 8.89
N ASP A 51 10.30 -1.08 8.72
CA ASP A 51 10.74 0.29 8.50
C ASP A 51 10.19 0.84 7.17
N ILE A 52 10.23 0.04 6.10
CA ILE A 52 9.61 0.40 4.80
C ILE A 52 8.11 0.65 4.98
N HIS A 53 7.40 -0.25 5.66
CA HIS A 53 5.97 -0.09 5.94
C HIS A 53 5.68 1.18 6.76
N PHE A 54 6.54 1.50 7.73
CA PHE A 54 6.41 2.71 8.53
C PHE A 54 6.56 3.99 7.68
N TYR A 55 7.60 4.09 6.85
CA TYR A 55 7.77 5.26 5.98
C TYR A 55 6.64 5.40 4.96
N LEU A 56 6.16 4.28 4.39
CA LEU A 56 4.96 4.28 3.55
C LEU A 56 3.73 4.78 4.30
N SER A 57 3.59 4.44 5.58
CA SER A 57 2.50 4.91 6.44
C SER A 57 2.52 6.42 6.60
N VAL A 58 3.70 6.99 6.85
CA VAL A 58 3.89 8.44 7.00
C VAL A 58 3.55 9.17 5.70
N ILE A 59 4.06 8.68 4.56
CA ILE A 59 3.76 9.24 3.23
C ILE A 59 2.26 9.18 2.94
N PHE A 60 1.64 8.03 3.20
CA PHE A 60 0.20 7.86 3.02
C PHE A 60 -0.60 8.83 3.89
N LEU A 61 -0.20 9.04 5.15
CA LEU A 61 -0.88 9.96 6.06
C LEU A 61 -0.80 11.42 5.57
N LEU A 62 0.35 11.83 5.04
CA LEU A 62 0.54 13.17 4.45
C LEU A 62 -0.32 13.35 3.19
N LEU A 63 -0.31 12.36 2.29
CA LEU A 63 -1.11 12.37 1.07
C LEU A 63 -2.62 12.36 1.38
N MET A 64 -3.05 11.57 2.37
CA MET A 64 -4.44 11.54 2.81
C MET A 64 -4.87 12.87 3.43
N SER A 65 -4.01 13.48 4.24
CA SER A 65 -4.26 14.81 4.81
C SER A 65 -4.44 15.86 3.71
N ALA A 66 -3.54 15.88 2.70
CA ALA A 66 -3.66 16.75 1.54
C ALA A 66 -4.93 16.46 0.72
N HIS A 67 -5.27 15.18 0.51
CA HIS A 67 -6.47 14.76 -0.21
C HIS A 67 -7.74 15.31 0.46
N LEU A 68 -7.87 15.17 1.78
CA LEU A 68 -9.02 15.69 2.52
C LEU A 68 -9.13 17.22 2.45
N LEU A 69 -8.00 17.94 2.52
CA LEU A 69 -7.98 19.41 2.39
C LEU A 69 -8.43 19.86 1.01
N VAL A 70 -7.92 19.23 -0.06
CA VAL A 70 -8.29 19.55 -1.45
C VAL A 70 -9.77 19.24 -1.72
N HIS A 71 -10.29 18.13 -1.17
CA HIS A 71 -11.67 17.70 -1.35
C HIS A 71 -12.66 18.23 -0.31
N ALA A 72 -12.25 19.13 0.58
CA ALA A 72 -13.10 19.66 1.67
C ALA A 72 -14.45 20.24 1.19
N LYS A 73 -14.48 20.85 -0.01
CA LYS A 73 -15.72 21.37 -0.63
C LYS A 73 -16.69 20.24 -1.01
N PHE A 74 -16.16 19.16 -1.59
CA PHE A 74 -16.94 17.97 -1.91
C PHE A 74 -17.48 17.32 -0.62
N ILE A 75 -16.64 17.17 0.41
CA ILE A 75 -17.05 16.60 1.71
C ILE A 75 -18.21 17.41 2.32
N LYS A 76 -18.11 18.75 2.33
CA LYS A 76 -19.22 19.62 2.76
C LYS A 76 -20.49 19.38 1.93
N SER A 77 -20.36 19.23 0.61
CA SER A 77 -21.50 18.95 -0.27
C SER A 77 -22.16 17.59 0.00
N VAL A 78 -21.37 16.57 0.36
CA VAL A 78 -21.87 15.25 0.75
C VAL A 78 -22.61 15.31 2.08
N ILE A 79 -22.02 15.96 3.09
CA ILE A 79 -22.62 16.10 4.43
C ILE A 79 -23.93 16.90 4.37
N ILE A 80 -24.01 17.92 3.51
CA ILE A 80 -25.19 18.76 3.33
C ILE A 80 -26.25 18.07 2.44
N GLY A 81 -25.97 16.88 1.89
CA GLY A 81 -26.92 16.09 1.09
C GLY A 81 -27.10 16.58 -0.35
N LYS A 82 -26.17 17.38 -0.87
CA LYS A 82 -26.19 17.90 -2.27
C LYS A 82 -25.28 17.11 -3.20
N ALA A 83 -24.94 15.86 -2.87
CA ALA A 83 -24.00 15.07 -3.67
C ALA A 83 -24.56 14.84 -5.09
N PRO A 84 -23.88 15.31 -6.14
CA PRO A 84 -24.34 15.10 -7.51
C PRO A 84 -24.19 13.62 -7.88
N THR A 85 -25.26 13.04 -8.42
CA THR A 85 -25.32 11.64 -8.89
C THR A 85 -24.33 11.43 -10.04
N GLY A 86 -23.19 10.82 -9.74
CA GLY A 86 -22.10 10.61 -10.70
C GLY A 86 -22.35 9.42 -11.64
N LYS A 87 -21.97 9.57 -12.92
CA LYS A 87 -22.06 8.55 -13.98
C LYS A 87 -21.21 7.30 -13.67
N TYR A 88 -21.80 6.12 -13.88
CA TYR A 88 -21.28 4.78 -13.60
C TYR A 88 -19.86 4.46 -14.15
N TYR A 89 -19.42 5.10 -15.24
CA TYR A 89 -18.12 4.83 -15.87
C TYR A 89 -16.91 5.13 -14.94
N ARG A 90 -17.06 6.05 -13.97
CA ARG A 90 -16.00 6.37 -13.01
C ARG A 90 -15.78 5.26 -11.99
N ILE A 91 -16.86 4.57 -11.62
CA ILE A 91 -16.84 3.43 -10.70
C ILE A 91 -16.14 2.24 -11.37
N VAL A 92 -16.48 1.97 -12.63
CA VAL A 92 -15.87 0.87 -13.40
C VAL A 92 -14.37 1.09 -13.60
N ALA A 93 -13.94 2.31 -13.97
CA ALA A 93 -12.52 2.62 -14.11
C ALA A 93 -11.75 2.51 -12.78
N GLY A 94 -12.38 2.92 -11.66
CA GLY A 94 -11.84 2.71 -10.32
C GLY A 94 -11.66 1.24 -9.97
N ILE A 95 -12.66 0.40 -10.25
CA ILE A 95 -12.61 -1.06 -9.99
C ILE A 95 -11.47 -1.71 -10.80
N ILE A 96 -11.32 -1.37 -12.07
CA ILE A 96 -10.24 -1.92 -12.92
C ILE A 96 -8.86 -1.50 -12.39
N GLY A 97 -8.71 -0.22 -11.98
CA GLY A 97 -7.47 0.27 -11.37
C GLY A 97 -7.14 -0.42 -10.04
N VAL A 98 -8.15 -0.70 -9.21
CA VAL A 98 -8.02 -1.49 -7.97
C VAL A 98 -7.53 -2.90 -8.28
N ILE A 99 -8.14 -3.59 -9.24
CA ILE A 99 -7.77 -4.96 -9.62
C ILE A 99 -6.34 -5.02 -10.16
N ALA A 100 -5.97 -4.09 -11.05
CA ALA A 100 -4.63 -4.04 -11.63
C ALA A 100 -3.54 -3.77 -10.59
N LEU A 101 -3.80 -2.88 -9.62
CA LEU A 101 -2.85 -2.63 -8.53
C LEU A 101 -2.78 -3.80 -7.56
N ILE A 102 -3.91 -4.40 -7.14
CA ILE A 102 -3.91 -5.59 -6.28
C ILE A 102 -3.04 -6.70 -6.89
N ALA A 103 -3.16 -6.96 -8.20
CA ALA A 103 -2.34 -7.94 -8.89
C ALA A 103 -0.83 -7.61 -8.81
N LEU A 104 -0.47 -6.33 -8.88
CA LEU A 104 0.90 -5.85 -8.84
C LEU A 104 1.49 -5.90 -7.41
N THR A 105 0.69 -5.57 -6.39
CA THR A 105 1.09 -5.63 -4.99
C THR A 105 1.05 -7.04 -4.37
N PHE A 106 0.52 -8.04 -5.07
CA PHE A 106 0.60 -9.46 -4.65
C PHE A 106 1.94 -10.13 -5.03
N SER A 107 2.79 -9.47 -5.82
CA SER A 107 4.11 -9.99 -6.22
C SER A 107 5.01 -10.43 -5.04
N PRO A 108 5.09 -9.69 -3.91
CA PRO A 108 5.92 -10.11 -2.77
C PRO A 108 5.35 -11.32 -2.01
N VAL A 109 4.04 -11.55 -2.06
CA VAL A 109 3.38 -12.66 -1.35
C VAL A 109 3.79 -14.02 -1.94
N ILE A 110 4.15 -14.04 -3.23
CA ILE A 110 4.59 -15.24 -3.95
C ILE A 110 6.13 -15.39 -3.88
N SER A 111 6.83 -14.38 -3.37
CA SER A 111 8.29 -14.43 -3.30
C SER A 111 8.77 -15.48 -2.28
N PRO A 112 9.81 -16.26 -2.63
CA PRO A 112 10.31 -17.29 -1.74
C PRO A 112 10.92 -16.66 -0.49
N VAL A 113 10.58 -17.21 0.68
CA VAL A 113 11.18 -16.86 1.95
C VAL A 113 12.52 -17.60 2.08
N THR A 114 13.59 -16.86 2.34
CA THR A 114 14.92 -17.42 2.60
C THR A 114 15.19 -17.47 4.10
N ASP A 115 15.63 -18.63 4.57
CA ASP A 115 15.78 -18.97 5.98
C ASP A 115 17.29 -19.00 6.33
N VAL A 116 17.84 -17.86 6.78
CA VAL A 116 19.30 -17.67 6.96
C VAL A 116 19.87 -18.61 8.03
N GLN A 117 19.07 -18.91 9.06
CA GLN A 117 19.45 -19.80 10.17
C GLN A 117 19.63 -21.26 9.70
N ARG A 118 18.77 -21.74 8.79
CA ARG A 118 18.83 -23.11 8.23
C ARG A 118 20.05 -23.31 7.33
N GLY A 119 20.46 -22.27 6.60
CA GLY A 119 21.69 -22.29 5.80
C GLY A 119 22.94 -22.46 6.67
N GLN A 120 23.06 -21.68 7.75
CA GLN A 120 24.23 -21.70 8.64
C GLN A 120 24.40 -23.04 9.38
N GLN A 121 23.30 -23.68 9.83
CA GLN A 121 23.39 -24.99 10.49
C GLN A 121 23.85 -26.10 9.54
N HIS A 122 23.53 -26.00 8.25
CA HIS A 122 24.02 -26.96 7.24
C HIS A 122 25.53 -26.84 6.97
N PHE A 123 26.11 -25.65 7.11
CA PHE A 123 27.55 -25.45 6.93
C PHE A 123 28.38 -25.84 8.15
N HIS A 124 27.81 -25.79 9.36
CA HIS A 124 28.54 -26.12 10.58
C HIS A 124 28.58 -27.63 10.89
N ASN A 125 27.77 -28.43 10.19
CA ASN A 125 27.61 -29.88 10.42
C ASN A 125 28.20 -30.74 9.27
N ARG A 126 29.08 -30.16 8.45
CA ARG A 126 29.90 -30.84 7.43
C ARG A 126 31.37 -30.62 7.73
#